data_AF-A0A0B8P3Q5-F1
#
_entry.id   AF-A0A0B8P3Q5-F1
#
_cell.length_a   1.000
_cell.length_b   1.000
_cell.length_c   1.000
_cell.angle_alpha   90.00
_cell.angle_beta   90.00
_cell.angle_gamma   90.00
#
_symmetry.space_group_name_H-M   'P 1'
#
loop_
_entity.id
_entity.type
_entity.pdbx_description
1 polymer ?
#
loop_
_entity_poly.entity_id
_entity_poly.type
_entity_poly.pdbx_seq_one_letter_code
_entity_poly.pdbx_strand_id
1 'polypeptide(L)'
;MARIIIVGGGAGGLELATKLGRKFRRDQETTVTLVDRKASHLWKPLLHEVATGSLDAGVDALSYRAHAKNHGFDFQMGSLCDIDRERKVIILDELKDAGGELLIPARELEYDYLVMAIGSTSNDFNTPGVRDNCIFLDSPEQAHRFREEMNNQFLKLHANSGQALWILLSLVQVLLVLSFLLSFTTQSKNCVTTALAT
;
A
#
# COMPACT_ATOMS: atom_id res chain seq x y z
N MET A 1 -21.51 5.46 23.47
CA MET A 1 -20.67 5.67 22.28
C MET A 1 -19.53 4.63 22.23
N ALA A 2 -19.49 3.78 21.21
CA ALA A 2 -18.48 2.76 20.96
C ALA A 2 -17.51 3.22 19.84
N ARG A 3 -16.21 3.20 20.12
CA ARG A 3 -15.15 3.64 19.21
C ARG A 3 -14.41 2.43 18.63
N ILE A 4 -14.51 2.27 17.32
CA ILE A 4 -13.81 1.24 16.58
C ILE A 4 -12.69 1.88 15.79
N ILE A 5 -11.44 1.60 16.17
CA ILE A 5 -10.26 2.07 15.48
C ILE A 5 -9.67 0.93 14.66
N ILE A 6 -9.47 1.17 13.36
CA ILE A 6 -8.85 0.22 12.43
C ILE A 6 -7.53 0.84 11.99
N VAL A 7 -6.41 0.19 12.28
CA VAL A 7 -5.07 0.68 11.89
C VAL A 7 -4.56 -0.10 10.69
N GLY A 8 -4.37 0.60 9.57
CA GLY A 8 -3.90 0.07 8.29
C GLY A 8 -5.03 -0.04 7.26
N GLY A 9 -4.99 0.79 6.23
CA GLY A 9 -5.93 0.84 5.11
C GLY A 9 -5.61 -0.14 3.99
N GLY A 10 -4.95 -1.26 4.28
CA GLY A 10 -4.73 -2.34 3.31
C GLY A 10 -6.04 -3.03 2.87
N ALA A 11 -5.91 -4.11 2.10
CA ALA A 11 -7.07 -4.85 1.57
C ALA A 11 -8.07 -5.26 2.67
N GLY A 12 -7.60 -5.70 3.84
CA GLY A 12 -8.45 -6.08 4.95
C GLY A 12 -9.06 -4.89 5.72
N GLY A 13 -8.24 -3.90 6.07
CA GLY A 13 -8.68 -2.80 6.93
C GLY A 13 -9.64 -1.83 6.22
N LEU A 14 -9.39 -1.52 4.95
CA LEU A 14 -10.27 -0.66 4.16
C LEU A 14 -11.65 -1.33 3.92
N GLU A 15 -11.64 -2.62 3.60
CA GLU A 15 -12.87 -3.39 3.40
C GLU A 15 -13.68 -3.48 4.70
N LEU A 16 -13.01 -3.72 5.83
CA LEU A 16 -13.66 -3.72 7.14
C LEU A 16 -14.26 -2.34 7.48
N ALA A 17 -13.48 -1.26 7.31
CA ALA A 17 -13.95 0.10 7.56
C ALA A 17 -15.18 0.44 6.69
N THR A 18 -15.16 0.00 5.43
CA THR A 18 -16.28 0.17 4.50
C THR A 18 -17.54 -0.55 4.99
N LYS A 19 -17.41 -1.82 5.39
CA LYS A 19 -18.53 -2.63 5.89
C LYS A 19 -19.11 -2.06 7.19
N LEU A 20 -18.24 -1.70 8.15
CA LEU A 20 -18.67 -1.15 9.44
C LEU A 20 -19.27 0.24 9.29
N GLY A 21 -18.66 1.13 8.48
CA GLY A 21 -19.20 2.46 8.21
C GLY A 21 -20.61 2.39 7.60
N ARG A 22 -20.83 1.50 6.62
CA ARG A 22 -22.16 1.27 6.05
C ARG A 22 -23.15 0.72 7.07
N LYS A 23 -22.72 -0.23 7.91
CA LYS A 23 -23.56 -0.87 8.93
C LYS A 23 -24.01 0.12 10.01
N PHE A 24 -23.10 0.96 10.50
CA PHE A 24 -23.34 1.88 11.61
C PHE A 24 -23.65 3.30 11.17
N ARG A 25 -23.87 3.56 9.86
CA ARG A 25 -24.09 4.91 9.32
C ARG A 25 -25.21 5.71 10.00
N ARG A 26 -26.24 5.03 10.50
CA ARG A 26 -27.39 5.65 11.19
C ARG A 26 -27.32 5.56 12.71
N ASP A 27 -26.32 4.86 13.23
CA ASP A 27 -26.10 4.69 14.65
C ASP A 27 -25.22 5.84 15.17
N GLN A 28 -25.80 6.72 15.98
CA GLN A 28 -25.08 7.85 16.59
C GLN A 28 -24.19 7.41 17.76
N GLU A 29 -24.37 6.18 18.23
CA GLU A 29 -23.60 5.63 19.34
C GLU A 29 -22.36 4.88 18.87
N THR A 30 -22.07 4.77 17.57
CA THR A 30 -20.89 4.03 17.08
C THR A 30 -20.07 4.85 16.10
N THR A 31 -18.78 5.01 16.36
CA THR A 31 -17.83 5.70 15.48
C THR A 31 -16.79 4.71 14.95
N VAL A 32 -16.63 4.68 13.62
CA VAL A 32 -15.64 3.85 12.93
C VAL A 32 -14.56 4.77 12.36
N THR A 33 -13.31 4.58 12.75
CA THR A 33 -12.18 5.38 12.26
C THR A 33 -11.11 4.47 11.66
N LEU A 34 -10.76 4.75 10.40
CA LEU A 34 -9.63 4.16 9.72
C LEU A 34 -8.40 5.07 9.90
N VAL A 35 -7.29 4.49 10.35
CA VAL A 35 -6.00 5.16 10.49
C VAL A 35 -5.02 4.57 9.47
N ASP A 36 -4.41 5.41 8.65
CA ASP A 36 -3.30 5.02 7.78
C ASP A 36 -2.29 6.16 7.61
N ARG A 37 -1.03 5.82 7.37
CA ARG A 37 0.03 6.81 7.14
C ARG A 37 -0.05 7.46 5.76
N LYS A 38 -0.65 6.78 4.78
CA LYS A 38 -0.83 7.27 3.40
C LYS A 38 -2.22 7.90 3.24
N ALA A 39 -2.34 8.85 2.33
CA ALA A 39 -3.63 9.50 2.01
C ALA A 39 -4.53 8.64 1.11
N SER A 40 -3.97 7.62 0.47
CA SER A 40 -4.65 6.77 -0.50
C SER A 40 -4.25 5.30 -0.36
N HIS A 41 -5.14 4.44 -0.86
CA HIS A 41 -4.93 3.02 -1.00
C HIS A 41 -4.50 2.69 -2.43
N LEU A 42 -3.32 2.11 -2.60
CA LEU A 42 -2.95 1.41 -3.83
C LEU A 42 -3.03 -0.09 -3.58
N TRP A 43 -3.72 -0.80 -4.47
CA TRP A 43 -3.82 -2.25 -4.36
C TRP A 43 -2.45 -2.88 -4.63
N LYS A 44 -1.80 -3.41 -3.57
CA LYS A 44 -0.44 -3.98 -3.66
C LYS A 44 -0.24 -4.97 -4.82
N PRO A 45 -1.21 -5.83 -5.18
CA PRO A 45 -1.09 -6.67 -6.37
C PRO A 45 -0.81 -5.92 -7.68
N LEU A 46 -1.09 -4.62 -7.79
CA LEU A 46 -0.80 -3.78 -8.97
C LEU A 46 0.61 -3.17 -8.96
N LEU A 47 1.41 -3.36 -7.90
CA LEU A 47 2.74 -2.75 -7.80
C LEU A 47 3.70 -3.18 -8.91
N HIS A 48 3.50 -4.37 -9.48
CA HIS A 48 4.26 -4.82 -10.64
C HIS A 48 3.97 -3.97 -11.89
N GLU A 49 2.73 -3.53 -12.11
CA GLU A 49 2.36 -2.66 -13.23
C GLU A 49 2.92 -1.24 -13.04
N VAL A 50 3.00 -0.76 -11.79
CA VAL A 50 3.70 0.49 -11.47
C VAL A 50 5.20 0.37 -11.78
N ALA A 51 5.81 -0.74 -11.37
CA ALA A 51 7.23 -1.01 -11.56
C ALA A 51 7.63 -1.14 -13.03
N THR A 52 6.75 -1.69 -13.88
CA THR A 52 6.96 -1.75 -15.34
C THR A 52 6.62 -0.45 -16.06
N GLY A 53 5.92 0.47 -15.40
CA GLY A 53 5.44 1.72 -16.01
C GLY A 53 4.16 1.57 -16.82
N SER A 54 3.47 0.45 -16.70
CA SER A 54 2.17 0.21 -17.34
C SER A 54 1.00 0.87 -16.60
N LEU A 55 1.23 1.29 -15.34
CA LEU A 55 0.24 1.92 -14.47
C LEU A 55 0.84 3.14 -13.74
N ASP A 56 0.02 4.17 -13.52
CA ASP A 56 0.38 5.34 -12.71
C ASP A 56 -0.25 5.23 -11.31
N ALA A 57 0.60 5.06 -10.29
CA ALA A 57 0.17 4.88 -8.91
C ALA A 57 -0.68 6.05 -8.38
N GLY A 58 -0.52 7.26 -8.91
CA GLY A 58 -1.30 8.43 -8.48
C GLY A 58 -2.73 8.41 -9.00
N VAL A 59 -2.94 7.89 -10.22
CA VAL A 59 -4.26 7.86 -10.88
C VAL A 59 -5.11 6.70 -10.35
N ASP A 60 -4.51 5.54 -10.13
CA ASP A 60 -5.22 4.32 -9.74
C ASP A 60 -5.37 4.14 -8.23
N ALA A 61 -4.85 5.07 -7.42
CA ALA A 61 -4.99 5.01 -5.97
C ALA A 61 -6.34 5.57 -5.50
N LEU A 62 -6.99 4.85 -4.59
CA LEU A 62 -8.23 5.26 -3.97
C LEU A 62 -7.97 6.23 -2.81
N SER A 63 -8.55 7.43 -2.85
CA SER A 63 -8.48 8.38 -1.73
C SER A 63 -9.26 7.88 -0.51
N TYR A 64 -8.59 7.73 0.65
CA TYR A 64 -9.27 7.33 1.88
C TYR A 64 -10.30 8.35 2.33
N ARG A 65 -10.00 9.66 2.21
CA ARG A 65 -10.95 10.73 2.61
C ARG A 65 -12.24 10.69 1.79
N ALA A 66 -12.13 10.50 0.48
CA ALA A 66 -13.30 10.40 -0.39
C ALA A 66 -14.10 9.13 -0.08
N HIS A 67 -13.42 8.00 0.09
CA HIS A 67 -14.04 6.71 0.40
C HIS A 67 -14.75 6.70 1.76
N ALA A 68 -14.12 7.29 2.78
CA ALA A 68 -14.66 7.52 4.11
C ALA A 68 -16.00 8.26 4.07
N LYS A 69 -16.01 9.41 3.38
CA LYS A 69 -17.24 10.21 3.17
C LYS A 69 -18.34 9.40 2.47
N ASN A 70 -17.98 8.61 1.46
CA ASN A 70 -18.95 7.83 0.68
C ASN A 70 -19.54 6.64 1.46
N HIS A 71 -18.84 6.14 2.46
CA HIS A 71 -19.23 4.92 3.20
C HIS A 71 -19.49 5.12 4.69
N GLY A 72 -19.43 6.35 5.20
CA GLY A 72 -19.88 6.66 6.56
C GLY A 72 -18.91 6.17 7.64
N PHE A 73 -17.61 6.27 7.40
CA PHE A 73 -16.58 6.12 8.43
C PHE A 73 -15.64 7.33 8.39
N ASP A 74 -14.85 7.52 9.44
CA ASP A 74 -13.86 8.60 9.52
C ASP A 74 -12.48 8.13 9.10
N PHE A 75 -11.69 9.02 8.49
CA PHE A 75 -10.30 8.75 8.15
C PHE A 75 -9.37 9.70 8.89
N GLN A 76 -8.35 9.13 9.54
CA GLN A 76 -7.30 9.83 10.26
C GLN A 76 -5.95 9.48 9.64
N MET A 77 -5.28 10.46 9.05
CA MET A 77 -3.93 10.24 8.53
C MET A 77 -2.92 10.26 9.68
N GLY A 78 -2.11 9.21 9.80
CA GLY A 78 -1.09 9.12 10.85
C GLY A 78 -0.41 7.77 10.90
N SER A 79 0.83 7.76 11.39
CA SER A 79 1.58 6.54 11.67
C SER A 79 1.34 6.11 13.11
N LEU A 80 0.91 4.87 13.33
CA LEU A 80 0.86 4.30 14.67
C LEU A 80 2.28 4.20 15.24
N CYS A 81 2.49 4.81 16.40
CA CYS A 81 3.74 4.77 17.16
C CYS A 81 3.66 3.73 18.27
N ASP A 82 2.59 3.76 19.07
CA ASP A 82 2.44 2.89 20.24
C ASP A 82 0.97 2.64 20.61
N ILE A 83 0.72 1.67 21.48
CA ILE A 83 -0.60 1.27 21.97
C ILE A 83 -0.55 1.14 23.49
N ASP A 84 -1.24 2.06 24.19
CA ASP A 84 -1.49 1.93 25.62
C ASP A 84 -2.80 1.16 25.84
N ARG A 85 -2.67 -0.08 26.30
CA ARG A 85 -3.80 -1.00 26.49
C ARG A 85 -4.55 -0.76 27.80
N GLU A 86 -3.91 -0.14 28.79
CA GLU A 86 -4.54 0.18 30.07
C GLU A 86 -5.50 1.35 29.90
N ARG A 87 -5.03 2.41 29.22
CA ARG A 87 -5.84 3.58 28.86
C ARG A 87 -6.72 3.36 27.64
N LYS A 88 -6.48 2.28 26.89
CA LYS A 88 -7.11 1.97 25.59
C LYS A 88 -6.98 3.12 24.59
N VAL A 89 -5.75 3.60 24.40
CA VAL A 89 -5.40 4.61 23.40
C VAL A 89 -4.35 4.10 22.44
N ILE A 90 -4.46 4.53 21.19
CA ILE A 90 -3.34 4.45 20.26
C ILE A 90 -2.64 5.81 20.17
N ILE A 91 -1.32 5.79 20.03
CA ILE A 91 -0.51 6.99 19.87
C ILE A 91 -0.12 7.10 18.41
N LEU A 92 -0.52 8.20 17.77
CA LEU A 92 -0.11 8.55 16.42
C LEU A 92 1.05 9.54 16.47
N ASP A 93 2.04 9.27 15.65
CA ASP A 93 3.20 10.14 15.50
C ASP A 93 2.83 11.48 14.85
N GLU A 94 3.72 12.46 15.01
CA GLU A 94 3.61 13.73 14.29
C GLU A 94 3.75 13.52 12.78
N LEU A 95 3.05 14.35 12.01
CA LEU A 95 3.18 14.41 10.57
C LEU A 95 3.91 15.69 10.21
N LYS A 96 4.99 15.55 9.45
CA LYS A 96 5.76 16.67 8.87
C LYS A 96 5.67 16.66 7.36
N ASP A 97 5.85 17.81 6.75
CA ASP A 97 5.99 17.94 5.30
C ASP A 97 7.41 17.55 4.83
N ALA A 98 7.68 17.69 3.53
CA ALA A 98 9.01 17.40 2.97
C ALA A 98 10.10 18.37 3.44
N GLY A 99 9.74 19.59 3.87
CA GLY A 99 10.65 20.58 4.45
C GLY A 99 10.88 20.40 5.96
N GLY A 100 10.19 19.46 6.61
CA GLY A 100 10.25 19.22 8.04
C GLY A 100 9.31 20.11 8.87
N GLU A 101 8.44 20.90 8.23
CA GLU A 101 7.40 21.69 8.90
C GLU A 101 6.34 20.77 9.51
N LEU A 102 5.96 21.04 10.75
CA LEU A 102 4.93 20.29 11.46
C LEU A 102 3.56 20.55 10.83
N LEU A 103 2.95 19.51 10.26
CA LEU A 103 1.59 19.55 9.71
C LEU A 103 0.54 19.13 10.72
N ILE A 104 0.81 18.06 11.48
CA ILE A 104 -0.10 17.50 12.49
C ILE A 104 0.73 17.08 13.70
N PRO A 105 0.42 17.55 14.92
CA PRO A 105 1.12 17.09 16.12
C PRO A 105 0.83 15.61 16.41
N ALA A 106 1.73 15.00 17.19
CA ALA A 106 1.46 13.69 17.80
C ALA A 106 0.17 13.76 18.62
N ARG A 107 -0.62 12.69 18.59
CA ARG A 107 -1.94 12.66 19.21
C ARG A 107 -2.37 11.27 19.61
N GLU A 108 -3.25 11.20 20.60
CA GLU A 108 -3.84 9.97 21.08
C GLU A 108 -5.25 9.79 20.51
N LEU A 109 -5.63 8.56 20.18
CA LEU A 109 -6.99 8.18 19.83
C LEU A 109 -7.48 7.07 20.76
N GLU A 110 -8.56 7.33 21.49
CA GLU A 110 -9.23 6.33 22.33
C GLU A 110 -9.99 5.30 21.50
N TYR A 111 -9.98 4.06 21.97
CA TYR A 111 -10.72 2.96 21.35
C TYR A 111 -11.46 2.10 22.39
N ASP A 112 -12.58 1.54 21.97
CA ASP A 112 -13.22 0.42 22.67
C ASP A 112 -12.87 -0.90 21.97
N TYR A 113 -12.75 -0.84 20.64
CA TYR A 113 -12.27 -1.92 19.79
C TYR A 113 -11.12 -1.44 18.91
N LEU A 114 -10.01 -2.16 18.94
CA LEU A 114 -8.85 -1.91 18.10
C LEU A 114 -8.65 -3.08 17.13
N VAL A 115 -8.58 -2.78 15.83
CA VAL A 115 -8.30 -3.76 14.78
C VAL A 115 -6.97 -3.41 14.13
N MET A 116 -6.04 -4.37 14.15
CA MET A 116 -4.72 -4.23 13.55
C MET A 116 -4.72 -4.86 12.15
N ALA A 117 -4.59 -4.02 11.13
CA ALA A 117 -4.60 -4.38 9.71
C ALA A 117 -3.40 -3.75 8.95
N ILE A 118 -2.25 -3.62 9.62
CA ILE A 118 -1.04 -2.93 9.11
C ILE A 118 -0.33 -3.65 7.95
N GLY A 119 -0.76 -4.87 7.62
CA GLY A 119 -0.20 -5.68 6.55
C GLY A 119 1.17 -6.27 6.88
N SER A 120 1.89 -6.66 5.82
CA SER A 120 3.24 -7.23 5.90
C SER A 120 4.23 -6.47 5.02
N THR A 121 5.51 -6.76 5.25
CA THR A 121 6.65 -6.36 4.44
C THR A 121 7.34 -7.61 3.89
N SER A 122 8.11 -7.44 2.81
CA SER A 122 8.90 -8.51 2.23
C SER A 122 9.92 -9.03 3.24
N ASN A 123 10.05 -10.36 3.33
CA ASN A 123 10.98 -11.04 4.20
C ASN A 123 12.17 -11.54 3.37
N ASP A 124 13.39 -11.14 3.73
CA ASP A 124 14.61 -11.57 3.07
C ASP A 124 15.13 -12.93 3.58
N PHE A 125 14.50 -13.49 4.62
CA PHE A 125 14.88 -14.74 5.28
C PHE A 125 16.36 -14.79 5.70
N ASN A 126 16.99 -13.63 5.93
CA ASN A 126 18.43 -13.49 6.16
C ASN A 126 19.30 -14.04 5.02
N THR A 127 18.77 -14.08 3.80
CA THR A 127 19.52 -14.51 2.62
C THR A 127 20.60 -13.46 2.31
N PRO A 128 21.90 -13.82 2.33
CA PRO A 128 22.97 -12.85 2.10
C PRO A 128 22.82 -12.12 0.77
N GLY A 129 22.95 -10.80 0.80
CA GLY A 129 22.88 -9.93 -0.37
C GLY A 129 21.47 -9.53 -0.83
N VAL A 130 20.38 -10.17 -0.36
CA VAL A 130 19.03 -9.78 -0.80
C VAL A 130 18.67 -8.36 -0.36
N ARG A 131 18.94 -8.01 0.91
CA ARG A 131 18.65 -6.67 1.44
C ARG A 131 19.45 -5.56 0.75
N ASP A 132 20.68 -5.86 0.34
CA ASP A 132 21.60 -4.87 -0.22
C ASP A 132 21.47 -4.73 -1.73
N ASN A 133 21.05 -5.80 -2.44
CA ASN A 133 21.06 -5.86 -3.90
C ASN A 133 19.68 -5.95 -4.54
N CYS A 134 18.60 -6.19 -3.78
CA CYS A 134 17.25 -6.25 -4.32
C CYS A 134 16.45 -4.99 -4.01
N ILE A 135 15.54 -4.64 -4.93
CA ILE A 135 14.48 -3.66 -4.68
C ILE A 135 13.20 -4.47 -4.41
N PHE A 136 12.64 -4.31 -3.22
CA PHE A 136 11.35 -4.92 -2.85
C PHE A 136 10.18 -4.19 -3.51
N LEU A 137 9.01 -4.83 -3.59
CA LEU A 137 7.79 -4.25 -4.13
C LEU A 137 6.68 -4.23 -3.07
N ASP A 138 6.95 -3.61 -1.92
CA ASP A 138 6.00 -3.46 -0.82
C ASP A 138 5.25 -2.12 -0.84
N SER A 139 5.80 -1.12 -1.57
CA SER A 139 5.22 0.23 -1.67
C SER A 139 5.33 0.82 -3.08
N PRO A 140 4.47 1.82 -3.41
CA PRO A 140 4.56 2.54 -4.67
C PRO A 140 5.93 3.20 -4.89
N GLU A 141 6.52 3.76 -3.84
CA GLU A 141 7.83 4.42 -3.92
C GLU A 141 8.94 3.42 -4.30
N GLN A 142 8.88 2.19 -3.78
CA GLN A 142 9.82 1.15 -4.17
C GLN A 142 9.60 0.68 -5.61
N ALA A 143 8.35 0.58 -6.06
CA ALA A 143 8.03 0.27 -7.46
C ALA A 143 8.53 1.36 -8.42
N HIS A 144 8.36 2.65 -8.06
CA HIS A 144 8.93 3.76 -8.82
C HIS A 144 10.45 3.72 -8.85
N ARG A 145 11.11 3.46 -7.71
CA ARG A 145 12.56 3.28 -7.65
C ARG A 145 13.04 2.14 -8.56
N PHE A 146 12.33 1.01 -8.58
CA PHE A 146 12.65 -0.09 -9.49
C PHE A 146 12.56 0.36 -10.95
N ARG A 147 11.48 1.04 -11.32
CA ARG A 147 11.27 1.56 -12.68
C ARG A 147 12.37 2.52 -13.10
N GLU A 148 12.74 3.45 -12.22
CA GLU A 148 13.82 4.40 -12.46
C GLU A 148 15.15 3.70 -12.69
N GLU A 149 15.51 2.73 -11.84
CA GLU A 149 16.76 1.98 -12.01
C GLU A 149 16.76 1.17 -13.30
N MET A 150 15.66 0.49 -13.62
CA MET A 150 15.49 -0.24 -14.88
C MET A 150 15.70 0.67 -16.10
N ASN A 151 15.07 1.84 -16.11
CA ASN A 151 15.20 2.82 -17.19
C ASN A 151 16.63 3.37 -17.31
N ASN A 152 17.28 3.65 -16.17
CA ASN A 152 18.68 4.10 -16.15
C ASN A 152 19.61 3.06 -16.78
N GLN A 153 19.37 1.76 -16.53
CA GLN A 153 20.16 0.70 -17.15
C GLN A 153 19.91 0.63 -18.66
N PHE A 154 18.66 0.76 -19.13
CA PHE A 154 18.38 0.83 -20.57
C PHE A 154 19.07 2.01 -21.26
N LEU A 155 19.09 3.19 -20.63
CA LEU A 155 19.79 4.36 -21.17
C LEU A 155 21.31 4.13 -21.25
N LYS A 156 21.93 3.57 -20.21
CA LYS A 156 23.36 3.21 -20.20
C LYS A 156 23.70 2.20 -21.29
N LEU A 157 22.84 1.22 -21.52
CA LEU A 157 23.04 0.20 -22.55
C LEU A 157 22.93 0.80 -23.96
N HIS A 158 21.92 1.63 -24.20
CA HIS A 158 21.74 2.31 -25.48
C HIS A 158 22.94 3.21 -25.82
N ALA A 159 23.46 3.95 -24.84
CA ALA A 159 24.65 4.78 -25.01
C ALA A 159 25.93 3.95 -25.31
N ASN A 160 26.03 2.72 -24.82
CA ASN A 160 27.21 1.86 -24.89
C ASN A 160 27.03 0.65 -25.84
N SER A 161 26.37 0.84 -26.99
CA SER A 161 25.90 -0.19 -27.95
C SER A 161 26.95 -1.18 -28.53
N GLY A 162 28.18 -1.25 -28.00
CA GLY A 162 29.21 -2.22 -28.37
C GLY A 162 29.20 -3.57 -27.62
N GLN A 163 28.30 -3.78 -26.64
CA GLN A 163 28.24 -5.02 -25.85
C GLN A 163 26.84 -5.67 -25.89
N ALA A 164 26.42 -6.14 -27.07
CA ALA A 164 25.09 -6.70 -27.29
C ALA A 164 24.86 -8.11 -26.70
N LEU A 165 25.91 -8.87 -26.36
CA LEU A 165 25.80 -10.32 -26.09
C LEU A 165 25.25 -10.67 -24.69
N TRP A 166 25.49 -9.83 -23.68
CA TRP A 166 24.97 -10.04 -22.32
C TRP A 166 23.49 -9.64 -22.17
N ILE A 167 22.97 -8.87 -23.12
CA ILE A 167 21.65 -8.23 -23.08
C ILE A 167 20.52 -9.23 -23.40
N LEU A 168 20.76 -10.19 -24.29
CA LEU A 168 19.78 -11.23 -24.63
C LEU A 168 19.45 -12.12 -23.42
N LEU A 169 20.42 -12.40 -22.53
CA LEU A 169 20.20 -13.21 -21.33
C LEU A 169 19.32 -12.48 -20.30
N SER A 170 19.59 -11.20 -20.05
CA SER A 170 18.84 -10.40 -19.08
C SER A 170 17.42 -10.06 -19.56
N LEU A 171 17.23 -9.75 -20.85
CA LEU A 171 15.91 -9.47 -21.42
C LEU A 171 15.02 -10.73 -21.47
N VAL A 172 15.58 -11.91 -21.73
CA VAL A 172 14.84 -13.17 -21.67
C VAL A 172 14.33 -13.43 -20.25
N GLN A 173 15.10 -13.08 -19.22
CA GLN A 173 14.66 -13.17 -17.82
C GLN A 173 13.50 -12.22 -17.51
N VAL A 174 13.56 -10.98 -17.99
CA VAL A 174 12.46 -10.00 -17.82
C VAL A 174 11.21 -10.42 -18.61
N LEU A 175 11.37 -10.93 -19.84
CA LEU A 175 10.25 -11.43 -20.65
C LEU A 175 9.59 -12.67 -20.04
N LEU A 176 10.37 -13.61 -19.50
CA LEU A 176 9.84 -14.78 -18.80
C LEU A 176 9.04 -14.37 -17.56
N VAL A 177 9.53 -13.40 -16.80
CA VAL A 177 8.81 -12.84 -15.64
C VAL A 177 7.53 -12.12 -16.10
N LEU A 178 7.57 -11.33 -17.19
CA LEU A 178 6.38 -10.67 -17.74
C LEU A 178 5.33 -11.68 -18.24
N SER A 179 5.73 -12.72 -18.97
CA SER A 179 4.81 -13.77 -19.45
C SER A 179 4.18 -14.56 -18.31
N PHE A 180 4.92 -14.82 -17.23
CA PHE A 180 4.40 -15.48 -16.04
C PHE A 180 3.41 -14.57 -15.28
N LEU A 181 3.71 -13.27 -15.18
CA LEU A 181 2.84 -12.27 -14.54
C LEU A 181 1.55 -12.00 -15.34
N LEU A 182 1.61 -11.99 -16.68
CA LEU A 182 0.43 -11.87 -17.55
C LEU A 182 -0.53 -13.06 -17.42
N SER A 183 -0.01 -14.27 -17.15
CA SER A 183 -0.85 -15.44 -16.80
C SER A 183 -1.50 -15.30 -15.41
N PHE A 184 -0.82 -14.68 -14.45
CA PHE A 184 -1.37 -14.46 -13.11
C PHE A 184 -2.42 -13.34 -13.05
N THR A 185 -2.26 -12.26 -13.82
CA THR A 185 -3.24 -11.17 -13.89
C THR A 185 -4.54 -11.59 -14.58
N THR A 186 -4.48 -12.47 -15.59
CA THR A 186 -5.68 -13.08 -16.19
C THR A 186 -6.40 -14.01 -15.20
N GLN A 187 -5.65 -14.74 -14.36
CA GLN A 187 -6.25 -15.62 -13.35
C GLN A 187 -6.84 -14.85 -12.16
N SER A 188 -6.20 -13.74 -11.75
CA SER A 188 -6.67 -12.84 -10.68
C SER A 188 -7.94 -12.07 -11.08
N LYS A 189 -8.01 -11.53 -12.31
CA LYS A 189 -9.22 -10.86 -12.82
C LYS A 189 -10.43 -11.80 -12.86
N ASN A 190 -10.23 -13.09 -13.17
CA ASN A 190 -11.30 -14.09 -13.11
C ASN A 190 -11.72 -14.42 -11.67
N CYS A 191 -10.80 -14.42 -10.71
CA CYS A 191 -11.10 -14.72 -9.30
C CYS A 191 -11.89 -13.57 -8.61
N VAL A 192 -11.57 -12.32 -8.94
CA VAL A 192 -12.30 -11.14 -8.44
C VAL A 192 -13.72 -11.06 -9.02
N THR A 193 -13.93 -11.51 -10.26
CA THR A 193 -15.26 -11.52 -10.89
C THR A 193 -16.18 -12.56 -10.24
N THR A 194 -15.65 -13.68 -9.73
CA THR A 194 -16.43 -14.68 -9.00
C THR A 194 -16.70 -14.28 -7.54
N ALA A 195 -15.81 -13.52 -6.90
CA ALA A 195 -15.99 -13.05 -5.52
C ALA A 195 -16.95 -11.85 -5.36
N LEU A 196 -17.26 -11.14 -6.45
CA LEU A 196 -18.28 -10.06 -6.48
C LEU A 196 -19.69 -10.54 -6.86
N ALA A 197 -19.86 -11.84 -7.14
CA ALA A 197 -21.13 -12.45 -7.53
C ALA A 197 -21.78 -13.33 -6.43
N THR A 198 -21.29 -13.27 -5.19
CA THR A 198 -21.85 -13.91 -3.98
C THR A 198 -21.77 -12.94 -2.81
#